data_AF-A0A7C3YGM2-F1
#
_entry.id   AF-A0A7C3YGM2-F1
#
_cell.length_a   1.000
_cell.length_b   1.000
_cell.length_c   1.000
_cell.angle_alpha   90.00
_cell.angle_beta   90.00
_cell.angle_gamma   90.00
#
_symmetry.space_group_name_H-M   'P 1'
#
loop_
_entity.id
_entity.type
_entity.pdbx_description
1 polymer ?
#
loop_
_entity_poly.entity_id
_entity_poly.type
_entity_poly.pdbx_seq_one_letter_code
_entity_poly.pdbx_strand_id
1 'polypeptide(L)'
;MVFPCGGTMRGESIYIIMVTFVTHKDNKGTVMFKALSSPTRLNMVKRLLKGETHISALARELRISVPVAARHIRILEKAGLIERKQFGKSHVLRAKPERLYDIPEAFIESSEVKVPRGKSVLDALKATCVVDTRRINGKEYLLSIDGKEGYYLYEVNGKLGEIAMNQYRLDRDVELKLKKLVPVTEKKINVKIIS
;
A
#
# COMPACT_ATOMS: atom_id res chain seq x y z
N MET A 1 -12.05 -6.01 -28.42
CA MET A 1 -13.26 -5.91 -29.26
C MET A 1 -13.87 -4.55 -28.99
N VAL A 2 -14.03 -3.71 -30.01
CA VAL A 2 -14.44 -2.29 -29.90
C VAL A 2 -15.88 -2.19 -30.41
N PHE A 3 -16.76 -1.53 -29.66
CA PHE A 3 -18.11 -1.16 -30.11
C PHE A 3 -18.17 0.37 -30.31
N PRO A 4 -18.77 0.90 -31.40
CA PRO A 4 -18.92 2.34 -31.60
C PRO A 4 -20.27 2.88 -31.04
N CYS A 5 -20.23 4.14 -30.60
CA CYS A 5 -21.27 4.92 -29.92
C CYS A 5 -22.51 5.30 -30.77
N GLY A 6 -23.57 5.76 -30.10
CA GLY A 6 -24.56 6.67 -30.67
C GLY A 6 -25.27 7.51 -29.59
N GLY A 7 -25.08 8.83 -29.61
CA GLY A 7 -25.83 9.77 -28.77
C GLY A 7 -25.16 11.14 -28.60
N THR A 8 -25.61 12.13 -29.37
CA THR A 8 -25.19 13.54 -29.34
C THR A 8 -25.67 14.28 -28.09
N MET A 9 -24.76 14.93 -27.36
CA MET A 9 -25.05 16.00 -26.38
C MET A 9 -24.02 17.14 -26.54
N ARG A 10 -24.51 18.37 -26.42
CA ARG A 10 -23.87 19.64 -26.75
C ARG A 10 -22.62 19.92 -25.89
N GLY A 11 -21.58 20.45 -26.54
CA GLY A 11 -20.76 21.52 -25.97
C GLY A 11 -19.72 21.18 -24.90
N GLU A 12 -19.37 19.91 -24.68
CA GLU A 12 -18.21 19.56 -23.86
C GLU A 12 -17.07 19.12 -24.78
N SER A 13 -15.91 19.76 -24.67
CA SER A 13 -14.68 19.27 -25.30
C SER A 13 -14.44 17.84 -24.80
N ILE A 14 -14.70 16.85 -25.65
CA ILE A 14 -14.45 15.44 -25.36
C ILE A 14 -12.93 15.26 -25.33
N TYR A 15 -12.34 15.36 -24.15
CA TYR A 15 -10.96 14.96 -23.93
C TYR A 15 -10.94 13.43 -23.96
N ILE A 16 -10.55 12.86 -25.09
CA ILE A 16 -10.22 11.43 -25.18
C ILE A 16 -8.92 11.24 -24.38
N ILE A 17 -9.06 10.82 -23.13
CA ILE A 17 -7.91 10.50 -22.28
C ILE A 17 -7.50 9.07 -22.60
N MET A 18 -6.36 8.92 -23.25
CA MET A 18 -5.78 7.62 -23.57
C MET A 18 -5.09 7.08 -22.32
N VAL A 19 -5.73 6.14 -21.62
CA VAL A 19 -5.14 5.41 -20.49
C VAL A 19 -4.28 4.28 -21.05
N THR A 20 -2.99 4.30 -20.75
CA THR A 20 -2.08 3.21 -21.14
C THR A 20 -1.80 2.37 -19.90
N PHE A 21 -2.17 1.09 -19.96
CA PHE A 21 -1.88 0.14 -18.88
C PHE A 21 -0.43 -0.33 -19.03
N VAL A 22 0.45 0.12 -18.12
CA VAL A 22 1.85 -0.32 -18.04
C VAL A 22 1.96 -1.28 -16.87
N THR A 23 2.30 -2.53 -17.14
CA THR A 23 2.55 -3.52 -16.08
C THR A 23 3.94 -3.27 -15.48
N HIS A 24 3.98 -2.71 -14.28
CA HIS A 24 5.24 -2.47 -13.57
C HIS A 24 5.70 -3.74 -12.86
N LYS A 25 6.91 -4.21 -13.17
CA LYS A 25 7.48 -5.45 -12.61
C LYS A 25 8.09 -5.19 -11.24
N ASP A 26 7.25 -5.02 -10.23
CA ASP A 26 7.72 -4.75 -8.87
C ASP A 26 8.19 -6.04 -8.16
N ASN A 27 9.51 -6.19 -7.97
CA ASN A 27 10.13 -7.45 -7.56
C ASN A 27 10.15 -7.66 -6.02
N LYS A 28 9.75 -6.65 -5.23
CA LYS A 28 9.82 -6.71 -3.76
C LYS A 28 8.87 -7.77 -3.16
N GLY A 29 7.63 -7.83 -3.65
CA GLY A 29 6.66 -8.83 -3.21
C GLY A 29 7.11 -10.26 -3.47
N THR A 30 7.69 -10.53 -4.64
CA THR A 30 8.18 -11.85 -5.03
C THR A 30 9.23 -12.40 -4.07
N VAL A 31 10.15 -11.56 -3.57
CA VAL A 31 11.17 -11.99 -2.61
C VAL A 31 10.54 -12.37 -1.26
N MET A 32 9.57 -11.60 -0.77
CA MET A 32 8.86 -11.92 0.47
C MET A 32 8.04 -13.20 0.35
N PHE A 33 7.28 -13.41 -0.74
CA PHE A 33 6.54 -14.65 -0.97
C PHE A 33 7.45 -15.86 -1.01
N LYS A 34 8.57 -15.76 -1.73
CA LYS A 34 9.58 -16.83 -1.78
C LYS A 34 10.18 -17.10 -0.40
N ALA A 35 10.37 -16.07 0.43
CA ALA A 35 10.85 -16.24 1.79
C ALA A 35 9.79 -16.84 2.73
N LEU A 36 8.50 -16.59 2.53
CA LEU A 36 7.43 -17.11 3.39
C LEU A 36 6.88 -18.48 2.95
N SER A 37 7.15 -18.92 1.72
CA SER A 37 6.65 -20.20 1.17
C SER A 37 7.20 -21.47 1.83
N SER A 38 8.12 -21.36 2.80
CA SER A 38 8.61 -22.50 3.57
C SER A 38 7.92 -22.56 4.94
N PRO A 39 7.33 -23.71 5.31
CA PRO A 39 6.72 -23.89 6.63
C PRO A 39 7.68 -23.57 7.79
N THR A 40 8.95 -23.98 7.68
CA THR A 40 9.98 -23.69 8.67
C THR A 40 10.23 -22.19 8.82
N ARG A 41 10.36 -21.46 7.70
CA ARG A 41 10.57 -20.00 7.72
C ARG A 41 9.34 -19.27 8.27
N LEU A 42 8.15 -19.70 7.91
CA LEU A 42 6.91 -19.15 8.45
C LEU A 42 6.83 -19.36 9.98
N ASN A 43 7.20 -20.55 10.46
CA ASN A 43 7.24 -20.85 11.90
C ASN A 43 8.30 -20.02 12.64
N MET A 44 9.46 -19.76 12.03
CA MET A 44 10.46 -18.84 12.58
C MET A 44 9.91 -17.42 12.75
N VAL A 45 9.27 -16.86 11.71
CA VAL A 45 8.66 -15.53 11.79
C VAL A 45 7.57 -15.50 12.83
N LYS A 46 6.63 -16.46 12.82
CA LYS A 46 5.57 -16.59 13.83
C LYS A 46 6.12 -16.65 15.26
N ARG A 47 7.24 -17.34 15.47
CA ARG A 47 7.88 -17.42 16.77
C ARG A 47 8.50 -16.08 17.19
N LEU A 48 9.17 -15.39 16.27
CA LEU A 48 9.83 -14.12 16.54
C LEU A 48 8.84 -12.95 16.69
N LEU A 49 7.64 -13.06 16.12
CA LEU A 49 6.53 -12.12 16.38
C LEU A 49 6.06 -12.17 17.84
N LYS A 50 6.29 -13.27 18.57
CA LYS A 50 5.97 -13.39 20.00
C LYS A 50 7.06 -12.81 20.91
N GLY A 51 8.23 -12.50 20.36
CA GLY A 51 9.38 -11.99 21.11
C GLY A 51 10.72 -12.42 20.52
N GLU A 52 11.72 -11.59 20.76
CA GLU A 52 13.09 -11.79 20.31
C GLU A 52 13.73 -13.03 20.94
N THR A 53 14.62 -13.70 20.21
CA THR A 53 15.36 -14.85 20.74
C THR A 53 16.67 -15.09 20.01
N HIS A 54 17.54 -15.90 20.59
CA HIS A 54 18.77 -16.34 19.97
C HIS A 54 18.54 -17.44 18.94
N ILE A 55 19.42 -17.49 17.93
CA ILE A 55 19.34 -18.51 16.87
C ILE A 55 19.39 -19.95 17.41
N SER A 56 20.16 -20.21 18.45
CA SER A 56 20.28 -21.53 19.07
C SER A 56 18.99 -21.95 19.78
N ALA A 57 18.34 -21.02 20.48
CA ALA A 57 17.03 -21.25 21.10
C ALA A 57 15.96 -21.50 20.03
N LEU A 58 15.94 -20.69 18.98
CA LEU A 58 15.01 -20.86 17.86
C LEU A 58 15.20 -22.21 17.14
N ALA A 59 16.45 -22.63 16.91
CA ALA A 59 16.77 -23.91 16.30
C ALA A 59 16.27 -25.09 17.16
N ARG A 60 16.48 -25.02 18.47
CA ARG A 60 16.02 -26.02 19.44
C ARG A 60 14.49 -26.12 19.48
N GLU A 61 13.79 -24.99 19.56
CA GLU A 61 12.31 -24.96 19.56
C GLU A 61 11.73 -25.57 18.28
N LEU A 62 12.35 -25.31 17.13
CA LEU A 62 11.92 -25.84 15.84
C LEU A 62 12.50 -27.22 15.51
N ARG A 63 13.28 -27.83 16.42
CA ARG A 63 13.91 -29.14 16.26
C ARG A 63 14.74 -29.27 14.98
N ILE A 64 15.52 -28.24 14.66
CA ILE A 64 16.45 -28.20 13.53
C ILE A 64 17.85 -27.87 14.01
N SER A 65 18.86 -28.17 13.19
CA SER A 65 20.23 -27.80 13.51
C SER A 65 20.45 -26.28 13.38
N VAL A 66 21.39 -25.75 14.17
CA VAL A 66 21.76 -24.32 14.11
C VAL A 66 22.22 -23.87 12.71
N PRO A 67 23.01 -24.66 11.94
CA PRO A 67 23.34 -24.31 10.55
C PRO A 67 22.12 -24.21 9.63
N VAL A 68 21.14 -25.12 9.79
CA VAL A 68 19.88 -25.07 9.01
C VAL A 68 19.08 -23.83 9.40
N ALA A 69 18.97 -23.53 10.70
CA ALA A 69 18.34 -22.29 11.17
C ALA A 69 19.03 -21.06 10.58
N ALA A 70 20.37 -21.00 10.58
CA ALA A 70 21.13 -19.87 10.02
C ALA A 70 20.87 -19.65 8.53
N ARG A 71 20.73 -20.73 7.75
CA ARG A 71 20.35 -20.64 6.34
C ARG A 71 18.96 -20.02 6.16
N HIS A 72 17.98 -20.44 6.95
CA HIS A 72 16.63 -19.88 6.91
C HIS A 72 16.60 -18.41 7.33
N ILE A 73 17.33 -18.05 8.40
CA ILE A 73 17.44 -16.68 8.87
C ILE A 73 18.05 -15.78 7.80
N ARG A 74 19.12 -16.19 7.12
CA ARG A 74 19.70 -15.39 6.01
C ARG A 74 18.69 -15.10 4.89
N ILE A 75 17.82 -16.05 4.57
CA ILE A 75 16.77 -15.85 3.55
C ILE A 75 15.75 -14.82 4.04
N LEU A 76 15.35 -14.92 5.31
CA LEU A 76 14.39 -13.99 5.93
C LEU A 76 14.97 -12.58 6.12
N GLU A 77 16.26 -12.47 6.46
CA GLU A 77 17.01 -11.20 6.53
C GLU A 77 17.09 -10.54 5.14
N LYS A 78 17.40 -11.31 4.09
CA LYS A 78 17.40 -10.81 2.70
C LYS A 78 16.03 -10.33 2.23
N ALA A 79 14.96 -10.94 2.74
CA ALA A 79 13.59 -10.50 2.48
C ALA A 79 13.14 -9.35 3.40
N GLY A 80 14.00 -8.88 4.32
CA GLY A 80 13.69 -7.81 5.26
C GLY A 80 12.77 -8.21 6.42
N LEU A 81 12.35 -9.47 6.52
CA LEU A 81 11.36 -9.94 7.49
C LEU A 81 11.92 -10.10 8.91
N ILE A 82 13.24 -10.20 9.04
CA ILE A 82 13.96 -10.37 10.30
C ILE A 82 15.17 -9.44 10.31
N GLU A 83 15.49 -8.90 11.48
CA GLU A 83 16.76 -8.25 11.75
C GLU A 83 17.55 -9.00 12.83
N ARG A 84 18.88 -8.85 12.76
CA ARG A 84 19.81 -9.40 13.73
C ARG A 84 20.53 -8.28 14.44
N LYS A 85 20.51 -8.33 15.77
CA LYS A 85 21.26 -7.42 16.62
C LYS A 85 22.34 -8.19 17.39
N GLN A 86 23.57 -7.68 17.35
CA GLN A 86 24.67 -8.27 18.11
C GLN A 86 24.62 -7.76 19.56
N PHE A 87 24.64 -8.70 20.51
CA PHE A 87 24.75 -8.43 21.94
C PHE A 87 25.96 -9.21 22.46
N GLY A 88 27.11 -8.54 22.53
CA GLY A 88 28.39 -9.17 22.89
C GLY A 88 28.77 -10.29 21.92
N LYS A 89 28.89 -11.52 22.44
CA LYS A 89 29.18 -12.74 21.64
C LYS A 89 27.94 -13.41 21.07
N SER A 90 26.73 -12.90 21.35
CA SER A 90 25.47 -13.51 20.95
C SER A 90 24.72 -12.68 19.90
N HIS A 91 23.92 -13.36 19.09
CA HIS A 91 23.03 -12.74 18.11
C HIS A 91 21.58 -12.91 18.55
N VAL A 92 20.87 -11.80 18.70
CA VAL A 92 19.44 -11.76 18.96
C VAL A 92 18.73 -11.50 17.63
N LEU A 93 17.67 -12.27 17.37
CA LEU A 93 16.84 -12.17 16.18
C LEU A 93 15.52 -11.49 16.57
N ARG A 94 15.05 -10.60 15.71
CA ARG A 94 13.78 -9.89 15.85
C ARG A 94 13.00 -9.92 14.55
N ALA A 95 11.68 -10.17 14.60
CA ALA A 95 10.81 -10.01 13.44
C ALA A 95 10.53 -8.54 13.15
N LYS A 96 10.37 -8.19 11.88
CA LYS A 96 9.94 -6.85 11.43
C LYS A 96 8.50 -6.91 10.93
N PRO A 97 7.49 -6.93 11.82
CA PRO A 97 6.09 -7.07 11.43
C PRO A 97 5.63 -5.96 10.46
N GLU A 98 6.24 -4.78 10.55
CA GLU A 98 5.96 -3.66 9.67
C GLU A 98 6.18 -4.01 8.18
N ARG A 99 7.09 -4.92 7.88
CA ARG A 99 7.36 -5.37 6.50
C ARG A 99 6.25 -6.23 5.91
N LEU A 100 5.38 -6.80 6.74
CA LEU A 100 4.22 -7.53 6.24
C LEU A 100 3.16 -6.60 5.65
N TYR A 101 3.15 -5.31 6.05
CA TYR A 101 2.27 -4.30 5.47
C TYR A 101 2.68 -3.89 4.06
N ASP A 102 3.89 -4.22 3.61
CA ASP A 102 4.36 -3.96 2.25
C ASP A 102 3.81 -5.02 1.25
N ILE A 103 3.32 -6.18 1.73
CA ILE A 103 2.86 -7.29 0.87
C ILE A 103 1.69 -6.88 -0.05
N PRO A 104 0.65 -6.16 0.43
CA PRO A 104 -0.42 -5.66 -0.43
C PRO A 104 0.06 -4.80 -1.60
N GLU A 105 1.20 -4.11 -1.46
CA GLU A 105 1.75 -3.26 -2.53
C GLU A 105 2.06 -4.07 -3.80
N ALA A 106 2.42 -5.34 -3.65
CA ALA A 106 2.69 -6.23 -4.77
C ALA A 106 1.46 -6.56 -5.63
N PHE A 107 0.25 -6.24 -5.14
CA PHE A 107 -1.01 -6.46 -5.84
C PHE A 107 -1.68 -5.14 -6.27
N ILE A 108 -1.04 -3.99 -6.04
CA ILE A 108 -1.57 -2.71 -6.50
C ILE A 108 -1.42 -2.65 -8.01
N GLU A 109 -2.55 -2.53 -8.70
CA GLU A 109 -2.56 -2.27 -10.13
C GLU A 109 -2.17 -0.81 -10.39
N SER A 110 -1.13 -0.62 -11.20
CA SER A 110 -0.66 0.71 -11.60
C SER A 110 -1.17 1.05 -12.99
N SER A 111 -1.81 2.22 -13.12
CA SER A 111 -2.28 2.76 -14.39
C SER A 111 -1.65 4.12 -14.64
N GLU A 112 -1.19 4.38 -15.86
CA GLU A 112 -0.67 5.69 -16.24
C GLU A 112 -1.77 6.51 -16.91
N VAL A 113 -1.96 7.75 -16.43
CA VAL A 113 -2.92 8.71 -16.98
C VAL A 113 -2.21 9.97 -17.42
N LYS A 114 -2.43 10.38 -18.66
CA LYS A 114 -1.95 11.65 -19.19
C LYS A 114 -3.03 12.71 -19.00
N VAL A 115 -2.72 13.75 -18.23
CA VAL A 115 -3.61 14.89 -18.01
C VAL A 115 -2.94 16.19 -18.46
N PRO A 116 -3.68 17.13 -19.06
CA PRO A 116 -3.17 18.46 -19.34
C PRO A 116 -2.68 19.17 -18.07
N ARG A 117 -1.66 20.03 -18.22
CA ARG A 117 -1.12 20.82 -17.11
C ARG A 117 -2.21 21.68 -16.46
N GLY A 118 -2.16 21.80 -15.13
CA GLY A 118 -3.07 22.60 -14.33
C GLY A 118 -4.37 21.89 -13.94
N LYS A 119 -4.59 20.65 -14.39
CA LYS A 119 -5.70 19.80 -13.91
C LYS A 119 -5.50 19.40 -12.45
N SER A 120 -6.60 19.11 -11.76
CA SER A 120 -6.55 18.65 -10.38
C SER A 120 -6.27 17.15 -10.27
N VAL A 121 -5.85 16.71 -9.08
CA VAL A 121 -5.73 15.27 -8.78
C VAL A 121 -7.07 14.56 -8.98
N LEU A 122 -8.18 15.20 -8.59
CA LEU A 122 -9.51 14.62 -8.78
C LEU A 122 -9.87 14.46 -10.27
N ASP A 123 -9.46 15.39 -11.13
CA ASP A 123 -9.69 15.28 -12.58
C ASP A 123 -8.90 14.10 -13.17
N ALA A 124 -7.68 13.88 -12.69
CA ALA A 124 -6.88 12.73 -13.09
C ALA A 124 -7.52 11.40 -12.65
N LEU A 125 -8.09 11.34 -11.45
CA LEU A 125 -8.80 10.15 -10.95
C LEU A 125 -10.09 9.88 -11.72
N LYS A 126 -10.89 10.91 -12.00
CA LYS A 126 -12.13 10.80 -12.79
C LYS A 126 -11.88 10.29 -14.21
N ALA A 127 -10.66 10.45 -14.73
CA ALA A 127 -10.28 9.98 -16.04
C ALA A 127 -10.03 8.46 -16.12
N THR A 128 -9.68 7.82 -15.00
CA THR A 128 -9.33 6.40 -14.96
C THR A 128 -10.29 5.55 -14.14
N CYS A 129 -11.03 6.16 -13.21
CA CYS A 129 -11.82 5.46 -12.21
C CYS A 129 -13.23 6.05 -12.12
N VAL A 130 -14.21 5.21 -11.78
CA VAL A 130 -15.53 5.71 -11.37
C VAL A 130 -15.40 6.17 -9.93
N VAL A 131 -15.53 7.47 -9.69
CA VAL A 131 -15.40 8.06 -8.36
C VAL A 131 -16.68 8.78 -7.97
N ASP A 132 -17.25 8.39 -6.82
CA ASP A 132 -18.32 9.14 -6.20
C ASP A 132 -17.71 10.17 -5.24
N THR A 133 -18.18 11.41 -5.33
CA THR A 133 -17.70 12.50 -4.47
C THR A 133 -18.83 13.19 -3.74
N ARG A 134 -18.62 13.55 -2.47
CA ARG A 134 -19.50 14.45 -1.72
C ARG A 134 -18.80 15.77 -1.47
N ARG A 135 -19.53 16.87 -1.68
CA ARG A 135 -19.06 18.20 -1.33
C ARG A 135 -19.51 18.55 0.09
N ILE A 136 -18.58 18.84 0.98
CA ILE A 136 -18.84 19.30 2.35
C ILE A 136 -17.98 20.54 2.60
N ASN A 137 -18.60 21.67 2.98
CA ASN A 137 -17.91 22.95 3.23
C ASN A 137 -16.96 23.39 2.10
N GLY A 138 -17.37 23.21 0.84
CA GLY A 138 -16.58 23.56 -0.34
C GLY A 138 -15.42 22.59 -0.67
N LYS A 139 -15.16 21.58 0.16
CA LYS A 139 -14.19 20.52 -0.09
C LYS A 139 -14.89 19.29 -0.66
N GLU A 140 -14.31 18.70 -1.71
CA GLU A 140 -14.81 17.45 -2.28
C GLU A 140 -14.09 16.26 -1.64
N TYR A 141 -14.89 15.36 -1.07
CA TYR A 141 -14.46 14.13 -0.42
C TYR A 141 -14.83 12.94 -1.30
N LEU A 142 -13.92 12.00 -1.43
CA LEU A 142 -14.19 10.73 -2.11
C LEU A 142 -15.06 9.84 -1.22
N LEU A 143 -16.18 9.34 -1.76
CA LEU A 143 -17.05 8.36 -1.11
C LEU A 143 -16.72 6.93 -1.57
N SER A 144 -16.41 6.77 -2.86
CA SER A 144 -16.15 5.48 -3.48
C SER A 144 -15.11 5.60 -4.61
N ILE A 145 -14.44 4.48 -4.90
CA ILE A 145 -13.63 4.27 -6.10
C ILE A 145 -14.04 2.91 -6.69
N ASP A 146 -14.43 2.89 -7.96
CA ASP A 146 -14.83 1.70 -8.70
C ASP A 146 -15.89 0.88 -7.92
N GLY A 147 -16.88 1.58 -7.36
CA GLY A 147 -17.97 1.01 -6.56
C GLY A 147 -17.58 0.56 -5.14
N LYS A 148 -16.33 0.73 -4.72
CA LYS A 148 -15.86 0.39 -3.36
C LYS A 148 -15.98 1.59 -2.44
N GLU A 149 -16.98 1.59 -1.57
CA GLU A 149 -17.16 2.65 -0.56
C GLU A 149 -16.03 2.68 0.48
N GLY A 150 -15.65 3.88 0.93
CA GLY A 150 -14.74 4.07 2.06
C GLY A 150 -14.05 5.44 2.06
N TYR A 151 -13.28 5.70 3.11
CA TYR A 151 -12.45 6.90 3.19
C TYR A 151 -11.11 6.65 2.50
N TYR A 152 -10.81 7.44 1.47
CA TYR A 152 -9.56 7.37 0.72
C TYR A 152 -8.68 8.55 1.05
N LEU A 153 -7.45 8.28 1.43
CA LEU A 153 -6.36 9.26 1.49
C LEU A 153 -5.56 9.20 0.20
N TYR A 154 -4.97 10.32 -0.19
CA TYR A 154 -4.05 10.37 -1.32
C TYR A 154 -2.67 10.80 -0.88
N GLU A 155 -1.66 10.26 -1.54
CA GLU A 155 -0.25 10.64 -1.42
C GLU A 155 0.26 11.11 -2.78
N VAL A 156 1.02 12.20 -2.80
CA VAL A 156 1.72 12.70 -3.99
C VAL A 156 3.22 12.62 -3.75
N ASN A 157 3.93 11.86 -4.59
CA ASN A 157 5.37 11.59 -4.46
C ASN A 157 5.75 11.12 -3.04
N GLY A 158 4.94 10.23 -2.47
CA GLY A 158 5.15 9.65 -1.13
C GLY A 158 4.80 10.57 0.04
N LYS A 159 4.26 11.77 -0.19
CA LYS A 159 3.78 12.68 0.87
C LYS A 159 2.26 12.68 0.94
N LEU A 160 1.70 12.56 2.13
CA LEU A 160 0.26 12.63 2.36
C LEU A 160 -0.29 13.98 1.89
N GLY A 161 -1.41 13.97 1.16
CA GLY A 161 -2.06 15.18 0.69
C GLY A 161 -2.61 16.02 1.85
N GLU A 162 -2.01 17.20 2.05
CA GLU A 162 -2.42 18.16 3.10
C GLU A 162 -3.61 19.05 2.68
N ILE A 163 -3.88 19.14 1.38
CA ILE A 163 -4.96 19.93 0.78
C ILE A 163 -6.03 19.03 0.17
N ALA A 164 -7.21 19.56 -0.18
CA ALA A 164 -8.24 18.75 -0.85
C ALA A 164 -7.78 18.37 -2.27
N MET A 165 -8.15 17.17 -2.76
CA MET A 165 -7.73 16.66 -4.09
C MET A 165 -8.12 17.60 -5.24
N ASN A 166 -9.26 18.28 -5.13
CA ASN A 166 -9.74 19.24 -6.12
C ASN A 166 -8.94 20.56 -6.12
N GLN A 167 -8.16 20.83 -5.07
CA GLN A 167 -7.33 22.02 -4.91
C GLN A 167 -5.85 21.76 -5.30
N TYR A 168 -5.40 20.52 -5.26
CA TYR A 168 -4.06 20.15 -5.73
C TYR A 168 -3.96 20.35 -7.25
N ARG A 169 -2.93 21.03 -7.74
CA ARG A 169 -2.71 21.30 -9.18
C ARG A 169 -1.50 20.53 -9.69
N LEU A 170 -1.68 19.84 -10.83
CA LEU A 170 -0.66 19.04 -11.47
C LEU A 170 0.13 19.90 -12.47
N ASP A 171 1.33 20.32 -12.07
CA ASP A 171 2.24 21.15 -12.87
C ASP A 171 3.43 20.41 -13.47
N ARG A 172 3.66 19.18 -13.00
CA ARG A 172 4.75 18.28 -13.39
C ARG A 172 4.31 16.83 -13.16
N ASP A 173 5.10 15.88 -13.65
CA ASP A 173 4.88 14.46 -13.43
C ASP A 173 4.95 14.14 -11.94
N VAL A 174 3.99 13.35 -11.45
CA VAL A 174 3.89 12.94 -10.05
C VAL A 174 3.42 11.49 -9.94
N GLU A 175 3.92 10.78 -8.93
CA GLU A 175 3.35 9.51 -8.49
C GLU A 175 2.20 9.80 -7.53
N LEU A 176 0.98 9.39 -7.89
CA LEU A 176 -0.19 9.47 -7.03
C LEU A 176 -0.51 8.09 -6.46
N LYS A 177 -0.69 7.99 -5.14
CA LYS A 177 -1.14 6.75 -4.48
C LYS A 177 -2.43 7.01 -3.70
N LEU A 178 -3.42 6.13 -3.90
CA LEU A 178 -4.67 6.14 -3.15
C LEU A 178 -4.65 5.03 -2.10
N LYS A 179 -4.89 5.39 -0.84
CA LYS A 179 -4.93 4.44 0.28
C LYS A 179 -6.32 4.45 0.89
N LYS A 180 -7.00 3.31 0.82
CA LYS A 180 -8.27 3.09 1.54
C LYS A 180 -7.96 2.95 3.03
N LEU A 181 -8.57 3.78 3.86
CA LEU A 181 -8.53 3.62 5.29
C LEU A 181 -9.41 2.42 5.68
N VAL A 182 -8.76 1.38 6.17
CA VAL A 182 -9.43 0.31 6.91
C VAL A 182 -9.27 0.66 8.39
N PRO A 183 -10.34 0.87 9.15
CA PRO A 183 -10.23 1.20 10.57
C PRO A 183 -9.56 0.04 11.31
N VAL A 184 -8.33 0.23 11.77
CA VAL A 184 -7.59 -0.75 12.58
C VAL A 184 -7.83 -0.52 14.08
N THR A 185 -8.21 0.70 14.47
CA THR A 185 -8.51 1.08 15.86
C THR A 185 -9.57 2.17 15.85
N GLU A 186 -10.69 1.95 16.54
CA GLU A 186 -11.78 2.91 16.67
C GLU A 186 -11.70 3.59 18.04
N LYS A 187 -11.77 4.93 18.07
CA LYS A 187 -11.86 5.71 19.32
C LYS A 187 -13.17 6.48 19.34
N LYS A 188 -14.12 6.04 20.16
CA LYS A 188 -15.40 6.73 20.37
C LYS A 188 -15.23 7.84 21.41
N ILE A 189 -15.55 9.08 21.05
CA ILE A 189 -15.54 10.24 21.96
C ILE A 189 -16.96 10.81 21.99
N ASN A 190 -17.57 10.82 23.18
CA ASN A 190 -18.86 11.47 23.40
C ASN A 190 -18.60 12.89 23.90
N VAL A 191 -18.84 13.89 23.05
CA VAL A 191 -18.71 15.30 23.42
C VAL A 191 -20.08 15.80 23.90
N LYS A 192 -20.15 16.22 25.16
CA LYS A 192 -21.32 16.92 25.70
C LYS A 192 -21.01 18.42 25.68
N ILE A 193 -21.90 19.20 25.06
CA ILE A 193 -21.81 20.64 25.06
C ILE A 193 -22.33 21.12 26.42
N ILE A 194 -21.51 21.87 27.15
CA ILE A 194 -21.90 22.53 28.40
C ILE A 194 -22.35 23.94 27.99
N SER A 195 -23.59 24.29 28.34
CA SER A 195 -24.17 25.63 28.19
C SER A 195 -23.55 26.62 29.15
#